data_AF-A0AAW6SU48-F1
#
_entry.id   AF-A0AAW6SU48-F1
#
_cell.length_a   1.000
_cell.length_b   1.000
_cell.length_c   1.000
_cell.angle_alpha   90.00
_cell.angle_beta   90.00
_cell.angle_gamma   90.00
#
_symmetry.space_group_name_H-M   'P 1'
#
loop_
_entity.id
_entity.type
_entity.pdbx_description
1 polymer ?
#
loop_
_entity_poly.entity_id
_entity_poly.type
_entity_poly.pdbx_seq_one_letter_code
_entity_poly.pdbx_strand_id
1 'polypeptide(L)'
;MDPFSETLTEKYNRIIEEGAKNVMTDVEIIMHEVNEWEDSSLRKMMLDGQRYYENKHDILERKKMVVGEGGALQEVNNIANNKIVHGFIRKLVDQKIGYLLSLPFTIQNENKEYMELLTEYFNKKFYRMFQNVGKEAINKGKAWIHIYYDEQGNFKFKRIPSEEIIAFWKDSERTELDYIIRSFRVKQWIGKKKETIHKVEVWDSTGVYRYVVHKGKLIPDVEVGEYSPHLIRENGDELEGVNWNRVPFVCFKYNDEELPILNYVKSIVDDYDKQKSDNSNNLEELPNGGIYVVKNYDGTDLGEFRRNLSVYRAVKVTEEGGLETLNLEIDTEAFKTHMEMQRKDLYELGRGVDTQSDRLGNDQSGIALRFLYADLDMDANIIETEFQAALEQLKWFIDQDISIRTGKDYSNEEVEFIFNRDIIINESEVIENASKSVGQISDETIIANHPWVTDLQTELERLKNQYGNPEEYKDTFSKDVKDDE
;
A
#
# COMPACT_ATOMS: atom_id res chain seq x y z
N MET A 1 -68.47 -21.77 22.75
CA MET A 1 -67.28 -22.41 23.35
C MET A 1 -66.56 -23.09 22.22
N ASP A 2 -65.51 -22.45 21.72
CA ASP A 2 -64.60 -23.04 20.74
C ASP A 2 -63.57 -23.88 21.52
N PRO A 3 -63.34 -25.18 21.21
CA PRO A 3 -62.63 -26.09 22.11
C PRO A 3 -61.10 -26.10 21.94
N PHE A 4 -60.52 -25.21 21.14
CA PHE A 4 -59.07 -25.20 20.90
C PHE A 4 -58.49 -23.81 21.17
N SER A 5 -58.37 -23.46 22.45
CA SER A 5 -57.49 -22.38 22.87
C SER A 5 -56.06 -22.85 22.70
N GLU A 6 -55.31 -22.21 21.80
CA GLU A 6 -53.87 -22.40 21.60
C GLU A 6 -53.15 -22.49 22.96
N THR A 7 -52.48 -23.61 23.18
CA THR A 7 -51.79 -23.86 24.45
C THR A 7 -50.63 -22.88 24.61
N LEU A 8 -50.29 -22.52 25.86
CA LEU A 8 -49.13 -21.67 26.14
C LEU A 8 -47.85 -22.21 25.48
N THR A 9 -47.69 -23.54 25.42
CA THR A 9 -46.58 -24.22 24.73
C THR A 9 -46.58 -23.99 23.22
N GLU A 10 -47.73 -24.07 22.54
CA GLU A 10 -47.84 -23.75 21.11
C GLU A 10 -47.54 -22.27 20.85
N LYS A 11 -47.99 -21.37 21.73
CA LYS A 11 -47.69 -19.94 21.64
C LYS A 11 -46.22 -19.63 21.86
N TYR A 12 -45.55 -20.27 22.82
CA TYR A 12 -44.11 -20.14 23.04
C TYR A 12 -43.30 -20.74 21.89
N ASN A 13 -43.69 -21.91 21.37
CA ASN A 13 -43.05 -22.50 20.19
C ASN A 13 -43.23 -21.60 18.96
N ARG A 14 -44.40 -20.98 18.76
CA ARG A 14 -44.62 -20.02 17.68
C ARG A 14 -43.79 -18.75 17.84
N ILE A 15 -43.64 -18.21 19.06
CA ILE A 15 -42.77 -17.06 19.34
C ILE A 15 -41.29 -17.41 19.13
N ILE A 16 -40.87 -18.62 19.50
CA ILE A 16 -39.51 -19.12 19.27
C ILE A 16 -39.28 -19.37 17.77
N GLU A 17 -40.25 -19.92 17.04
CA GLU A 17 -40.20 -20.12 15.58
C GLU A 17 -40.27 -18.82 14.80
N GLU A 18 -41.09 -17.85 15.22
CA GLU A 18 -41.15 -16.50 14.64
C GLU A 18 -39.88 -15.70 14.97
N GLY A 19 -39.32 -15.88 16.17
CA GLY A 19 -38.01 -15.37 16.56
C GLY A 19 -36.89 -15.98 15.71
N ALA A 20 -36.87 -17.30 15.54
CA ALA A 20 -35.90 -18.02 14.71
C ALA A 20 -36.04 -17.73 13.21
N LYS A 21 -37.26 -17.45 12.71
CA LYS A 21 -37.50 -16.97 11.34
C LYS A 21 -37.08 -15.52 11.11
N ASN A 22 -36.96 -14.72 12.17
CA ASN A 22 -36.51 -13.32 12.12
C ASN A 22 -34.99 -13.18 12.40
N VAL A 23 -34.30 -14.27 12.76
CA VAL A 23 -32.84 -14.32 12.86
C VAL A 23 -32.30 -14.63 11.46
N MET A 24 -31.47 -13.73 10.91
CA MET A 24 -30.78 -14.00 9.64
C MET A 24 -30.01 -15.31 9.75
N THR A 25 -30.10 -16.15 8.72
CA THR A 25 -29.25 -17.34 8.61
C THR A 25 -27.78 -16.92 8.47
N ASP A 26 -26.82 -17.77 8.86
CA ASP A 26 -25.38 -17.47 8.73
C ASP A 26 -25.02 -17.02 7.30
N VAL A 27 -25.63 -17.64 6.29
CA VAL A 27 -25.47 -17.30 4.87
C VAL A 27 -26.04 -15.92 4.54
N GLU A 28 -27.15 -15.52 5.15
CA GLU A 28 -27.71 -14.16 5.00
C GLU A 28 -26.84 -13.11 5.70
N ILE A 29 -26.28 -13.43 6.87
CA ILE A 29 -25.32 -12.58 7.58
C ILE A 29 -24.07 -12.36 6.72
N ILE A 30 -23.47 -13.44 6.20
CA ILE A 30 -22.30 -13.35 5.30
C ILE A 30 -22.61 -12.44 4.10
N MET A 31 -23.79 -12.59 3.48
CA MET A 31 -24.16 -11.74 2.35
C MET A 31 -24.37 -10.28 2.76
N HIS A 32 -24.90 -10.02 3.95
CA HIS A 32 -25.01 -8.67 4.51
C HIS A 32 -23.63 -8.03 4.67
N GLU A 33 -22.70 -8.72 5.32
CA GLU A 33 -21.31 -8.27 5.51
C GLU A 33 -20.61 -7.98 4.18
N VAL A 34 -20.83 -8.83 3.17
CA VAL A 34 -20.30 -8.60 1.82
C VAL A 34 -20.85 -7.32 1.20
N ASN A 35 -22.15 -7.06 1.29
CA ASN A 35 -22.75 -5.85 0.75
C ASN A 35 -22.26 -4.60 1.49
N GLU A 36 -22.21 -4.65 2.83
CA GLU A 36 -21.69 -3.57 3.65
C GLU A 36 -20.23 -3.25 3.31
N TRP A 37 -19.40 -4.27 3.12
CA TRP A 37 -18.02 -4.11 2.68
C TRP A 37 -17.90 -3.48 1.29
N GLU A 38 -18.73 -3.91 0.33
CA GLU A 38 -18.70 -3.37 -1.04
C GLU A 38 -19.00 -1.88 -1.09
N ASP A 39 -19.91 -1.41 -0.23
CA ASP A 39 -20.32 0.00 -0.10
C ASP A 39 -19.47 0.79 0.93
N SER A 40 -18.55 0.13 1.65
CA SER A 40 -17.80 0.75 2.73
C SER A 40 -16.84 1.85 2.25
N SER A 41 -16.71 2.90 3.07
CA SER A 41 -15.75 3.98 2.84
C SER A 41 -14.31 3.47 2.89
N LEU A 42 -14.02 2.50 3.76
CA LEU A 42 -12.70 1.88 3.90
C LEU A 42 -12.29 1.18 2.60
N ARG A 43 -13.14 0.30 2.04
CA ARG A 43 -12.86 -0.37 0.76
C ARG A 43 -12.67 0.61 -0.38
N LYS A 44 -13.51 1.66 -0.44
CA LYS A 44 -13.34 2.73 -1.43
C LYS A 44 -11.98 3.41 -1.29
N MET A 45 -11.54 3.67 -0.07
CA MET A 45 -10.24 4.29 0.20
C MET A 45 -9.07 3.37 -0.18
N MET A 46 -9.19 2.04 -0.01
CA MET A 46 -8.20 1.08 -0.53
C MET A 46 -8.07 1.16 -2.05
N LEU A 47 -9.20 1.20 -2.75
CA LEU A 47 -9.24 1.32 -4.22
C LEU A 47 -8.66 2.67 -4.67
N ASP A 48 -9.00 3.75 -3.98
CA ASP A 48 -8.47 5.09 -4.26
C ASP A 48 -6.96 5.14 -4.00
N GLY A 49 -6.46 4.54 -2.92
CA GLY A 49 -5.02 4.47 -2.65
C GLY A 49 -4.23 3.80 -3.77
N GLN A 50 -4.71 2.64 -4.27
CA GLN A 50 -4.12 1.99 -5.43
C GLN A 50 -4.24 2.84 -6.71
N ARG A 51 -5.40 3.48 -6.91
CA ARG A 51 -5.67 4.34 -8.08
C ARG A 51 -4.73 5.56 -8.10
N TYR A 52 -4.49 6.19 -6.97
CA TYR A 52 -3.57 7.33 -6.85
C TYR A 52 -2.11 6.90 -7.01
N TYR A 53 -1.72 5.74 -6.49
CA TYR A 53 -0.40 5.17 -6.78
C TYR A 53 -0.16 4.95 -8.30
N GLU A 54 -1.22 4.63 -9.04
CA GLU A 54 -1.19 4.50 -10.51
C GLU A 54 -1.35 5.83 -11.27
N ASN A 55 -1.31 6.99 -10.58
CA ASN A 55 -1.50 8.32 -11.14
C ASN A 55 -2.88 8.53 -11.80
N LYS A 56 -3.92 7.86 -11.30
CA LYS A 56 -5.31 8.00 -11.80
C LYS A 56 -6.16 8.89 -10.87
N HIS A 57 -5.69 10.10 -10.62
CA HIS A 57 -6.25 11.00 -9.61
C HIS A 57 -7.61 11.59 -10.05
N ASP A 58 -8.35 12.16 -9.09
CA ASP A 58 -9.68 12.76 -9.34
C ASP A 58 -9.66 13.88 -10.38
N ILE A 59 -8.53 14.59 -10.52
CA ILE A 59 -8.35 15.64 -11.52
C ILE A 59 -8.58 15.15 -12.97
N LEU A 60 -8.37 13.85 -13.24
CA LEU A 60 -8.60 13.27 -14.57
C LEU A 60 -10.07 13.27 -14.96
N GLU A 61 -10.99 13.22 -14.00
CA GLU A 61 -12.43 13.25 -14.22
C GLU A 61 -13.00 14.67 -14.25
N ARG A 62 -12.15 15.70 -14.06
CA ARG A 62 -12.60 17.09 -14.01
C ARG A 62 -13.29 17.52 -15.30
N LYS A 63 -14.43 18.18 -15.15
CA LYS A 63 -15.16 18.87 -16.22
C LYS A 63 -15.22 20.36 -15.90
N LYS A 64 -15.14 21.21 -16.93
CA LYS A 64 -15.30 22.65 -16.75
C LYS A 64 -16.78 22.98 -16.78
N MET A 65 -17.23 23.68 -15.75
CA MET A 65 -18.61 24.06 -15.55
C MET A 65 -18.70 25.59 -15.53
N VAL A 66 -19.69 26.16 -16.21
CA VAL A 66 -20.01 27.59 -16.16
C VAL A 66 -21.46 27.76 -15.74
N VAL A 67 -21.81 28.96 -15.26
CA VAL A 67 -23.21 29.29 -14.96
C VAL A 67 -23.93 29.55 -16.29
N GLY A 68 -24.84 28.63 -16.65
CA GLY A 68 -25.69 28.73 -17.82
C GLY A 68 -27.00 29.48 -17.56
N GLU A 69 -27.91 29.39 -18.53
CA GLU A 69 -29.23 30.04 -18.44
C GLU A 69 -30.00 29.58 -17.19
N GLY A 70 -30.59 30.53 -16.47
CA GLY A 70 -31.33 30.26 -15.23
C GLY A 70 -30.47 29.97 -14.00
N GLY A 71 -29.14 30.15 -14.08
CA GLY A 71 -28.23 29.98 -12.93
C GLY A 71 -27.74 28.54 -12.70
N ALA A 72 -28.13 27.59 -13.55
CA ALA A 72 -27.69 26.20 -13.46
C ALA A 72 -26.28 26.03 -14.04
N LEU A 73 -25.47 25.15 -13.44
CA LEU A 73 -24.15 24.81 -13.98
C LEU A 73 -24.29 23.98 -15.26
N GLN A 74 -23.58 24.38 -16.31
CA GLN A 74 -23.51 23.69 -17.60
C GLN A 74 -22.05 23.35 -17.95
N GLU A 75 -21.83 22.15 -18.47
CA GLU A 75 -20.51 21.71 -18.94
C GLU A 75 -20.14 22.44 -20.23
N VAL A 76 -18.89 22.92 -20.29
CA VAL A 76 -18.35 23.63 -21.45
C VAL A 76 -17.09 22.97 -21.99
N ASN A 77 -17.01 22.89 -23.32
CA ASN A 77 -15.89 22.26 -24.04
C ASN A 77 -15.03 23.26 -24.82
N ASN A 78 -15.37 24.56 -24.77
CA ASN A 78 -14.71 25.62 -25.53
C ASN A 78 -13.65 26.39 -24.71
N ILE A 79 -13.36 25.96 -23.49
CA ILE A 79 -12.34 26.53 -22.61
C ILE A 79 -11.31 25.47 -22.20
N ALA A 80 -10.12 25.90 -21.79
CA ALA A 80 -9.04 24.99 -21.48
C ALA A 80 -9.39 24.12 -20.25
N ASN A 81 -9.14 22.82 -20.35
CA ASN A 81 -9.35 21.87 -19.27
C ASN A 81 -8.17 20.90 -19.18
N ASN A 82 -6.97 21.45 -19.00
CA ASN A 82 -5.76 20.73 -18.66
C ASN A 82 -5.97 19.91 -17.39
N LYS A 83 -5.38 18.72 -17.32
CA LYS A 83 -5.50 17.78 -16.19
C LYS A 83 -4.13 17.21 -15.89
N ILE A 84 -3.42 17.87 -15.00
CA ILE A 84 -2.05 17.53 -14.64
C ILE A 84 -2.10 16.70 -13.36
N VAL A 85 -1.50 15.51 -13.42
CA VAL A 85 -1.36 14.59 -12.30
C VAL A 85 0.09 14.53 -11.85
N HIS A 86 0.32 14.60 -10.54
CA HIS A 86 1.64 14.44 -9.95
C HIS A 86 1.76 13.11 -9.19
N GLY A 87 2.78 12.31 -9.52
CA GLY A 87 3.02 11.01 -8.90
C GLY A 87 3.64 11.06 -7.51
N PHE A 88 3.15 11.95 -6.63
CA PHE A 88 3.65 12.08 -5.27
C PHE A 88 3.40 10.82 -4.43
N ILE A 89 2.18 10.28 -4.49
CA ILE A 89 1.82 9.05 -3.78
C ILE A 89 2.73 7.90 -4.22
N ARG A 90 2.91 7.74 -5.53
CA ARG A 90 3.84 6.75 -6.07
C ARG A 90 5.25 6.93 -5.53
N LYS A 91 5.77 8.16 -5.53
CA LYS A 91 7.12 8.45 -5.04
C LYS A 91 7.26 8.14 -3.54
N LEU A 92 6.31 8.56 -2.70
CA LEU A 92 6.32 8.32 -1.25
C LEU A 92 6.28 6.82 -0.94
N VAL A 93 5.40 6.08 -1.62
CA VAL A 93 5.27 4.62 -1.45
C VAL A 93 6.55 3.91 -1.90
N ASP A 94 7.05 4.20 -3.11
CA ASP A 94 8.27 3.57 -3.62
C ASP A 94 9.49 3.91 -2.75
N GLN A 95 9.55 5.11 -2.18
CA GLN A 95 10.60 5.51 -1.25
C GLN A 95 10.55 4.72 0.07
N LYS A 96 9.37 4.57 0.68
CA LYS A 96 9.20 3.75 1.91
C LYS A 96 9.56 2.29 1.68
N ILE A 97 9.11 1.72 0.55
CA ILE A 97 9.44 0.33 0.18
C ILE A 97 10.92 0.17 -0.13
N GLY A 98 11.51 1.12 -0.85
CA GLY A 98 12.95 1.13 -1.10
C GLY A 98 13.76 1.24 0.19
N TYR A 99 13.30 2.03 1.15
CA TYR A 99 14.00 2.26 2.41
C TYR A 99 13.94 1.06 3.37
N LEU A 100 12.75 0.42 3.50
CA LEU A 100 12.50 -0.63 4.48
C LEU A 100 12.63 -2.05 3.94
N LEU A 101 12.27 -2.30 2.66
CA LEU A 101 12.08 -3.65 2.11
C LEU A 101 12.95 -3.94 0.87
N SER A 102 13.85 -3.04 0.46
CA SER A 102 14.75 -3.29 -0.68
C SER A 102 15.79 -4.37 -0.35
N LEU A 103 16.29 -4.35 0.88
CA LEU A 103 17.21 -5.33 1.42
C LEU A 103 16.44 -6.46 2.11
N PRO A 104 16.87 -7.72 1.96
CA PRO A 104 16.37 -8.83 2.78
C PRO A 104 16.54 -8.50 4.27
N PHE A 105 15.59 -8.89 5.11
CA PHE A 105 15.77 -8.85 6.56
C PHE A 105 16.73 -9.96 7.00
N THR A 106 17.40 -9.73 8.12
CA THR A 106 18.25 -10.71 8.78
C THR A 106 17.40 -11.51 9.76
N ILE A 107 17.57 -12.82 9.76
CA ILE A 107 16.94 -13.73 10.73
C ILE A 107 18.01 -14.07 11.77
N GLN A 108 17.72 -13.89 13.06
CA GLN A 108 18.61 -14.30 14.13
C GLN A 108 17.95 -15.39 14.98
N ASN A 109 18.69 -16.50 15.17
CA ASN A 109 18.35 -17.60 16.04
C ASN A 109 19.63 -18.42 16.33
N GLU A 110 19.72 -19.03 17.52
CA GLU A 110 20.92 -19.78 17.94
C GLU A 110 21.03 -21.15 17.23
N ASN A 111 19.92 -21.70 16.75
CA ASN A 111 19.80 -23.01 16.14
C ASN A 111 20.09 -22.94 14.62
N LYS A 112 21.34 -23.29 14.27
CA LYS A 112 21.82 -23.28 12.87
C LYS A 112 20.99 -24.15 11.93
N GLU A 113 20.52 -25.31 12.38
CA GLU A 113 19.70 -26.20 11.54
C GLU A 113 18.36 -25.54 11.20
N TYR A 114 17.73 -24.89 12.18
CA TYR A 114 16.47 -24.19 11.97
C TYR A 114 16.64 -22.97 11.04
N MET A 115 17.74 -22.24 11.19
CA MET A 115 18.11 -21.13 10.31
C MET A 115 18.25 -21.55 8.84
N GLU A 116 18.88 -22.72 8.58
CA GLU A 116 18.99 -23.28 7.23
C GLU A 116 17.60 -23.60 6.65
N LEU A 117 16.71 -24.19 7.46
CA LEU A 117 15.33 -24.50 7.05
C LEU A 117 14.52 -23.23 6.75
N LEU A 118 14.60 -22.19 7.58
CA LEU A 118 13.90 -20.92 7.37
C LEU A 118 14.34 -20.24 6.06
N THR A 119 15.61 -20.36 5.69
CA THR A 119 16.16 -19.81 4.45
C THR A 119 15.51 -20.42 3.19
N GLU A 120 14.99 -21.66 3.27
CA GLU A 120 14.24 -22.27 2.17
C GLU A 120 12.92 -21.53 1.89
N TYR A 121 12.25 -21.05 2.93
CA TYR A 121 10.97 -20.32 2.83
C TYR A 121 11.20 -18.85 2.45
N PHE A 122 12.13 -18.18 3.14
CA PHE A 122 12.48 -16.78 2.90
C PHE A 122 13.47 -16.62 1.75
N ASN A 123 13.09 -17.15 0.59
CA ASN A 123 13.87 -17.08 -0.63
C ASN A 123 13.54 -15.85 -1.49
N LYS A 124 14.21 -15.69 -2.64
CA LYS A 124 14.01 -14.54 -3.55
C LYS A 124 12.55 -14.37 -4.02
N LYS A 125 11.77 -15.45 -4.15
CA LYS A 125 10.35 -15.35 -4.53
C LYS A 125 9.53 -14.77 -3.39
N PHE A 126 9.81 -15.15 -2.15
CA PHE A 126 9.21 -14.57 -0.96
C PHE A 126 9.52 -13.08 -0.87
N TYR A 127 10.79 -12.66 -0.92
CA TYR A 127 11.15 -11.24 -0.82
C TYR A 127 10.49 -10.37 -1.89
N ARG A 128 10.38 -10.86 -3.14
CA ARG A 128 9.62 -10.16 -4.19
C ARG A 128 8.13 -10.03 -3.84
N MET A 129 7.52 -11.08 -3.31
CA MET A 129 6.13 -11.02 -2.85
C MET A 129 6.01 -10.07 -1.65
N PHE A 130 6.95 -10.10 -0.72
CA PHE A 130 6.99 -9.30 0.50
C PHE A 130 7.07 -7.80 0.21
N GLN A 131 7.89 -7.38 -0.76
CA GLN A 131 7.89 -5.99 -1.26
C GLN A 131 6.52 -5.58 -1.83
N ASN A 132 5.84 -6.50 -2.52
CA ASN A 132 4.50 -6.25 -3.06
C ASN A 132 3.41 -6.23 -1.97
N VAL A 133 3.62 -6.94 -0.86
CA VAL A 133 2.77 -6.89 0.35
C VAL A 133 2.97 -5.54 1.04
N GLY A 134 4.22 -5.11 1.26
CA GLY A 134 4.52 -3.77 1.78
C GLY A 134 3.88 -2.66 0.97
N LYS A 135 4.06 -2.69 -0.36
CA LYS A 135 3.48 -1.69 -1.26
C LYS A 135 1.95 -1.64 -1.15
N GLU A 136 1.34 -2.82 -1.06
CA GLU A 136 -0.11 -2.92 -0.91
C GLU A 136 -0.58 -2.43 0.46
N ALA A 137 0.15 -2.74 1.53
CA ALA A 137 -0.16 -2.26 2.87
C ALA A 137 -0.16 -0.73 2.91
N ILE A 138 0.86 -0.06 2.37
CA ILE A 138 0.90 1.41 2.34
C ILE A 138 -0.24 2.00 1.49
N ASN A 139 -0.53 1.38 0.34
CA ASN A 139 -1.59 1.84 -0.58
C ASN A 139 -3.00 1.57 -0.07
N LYS A 140 -3.23 0.53 0.74
CA LYS A 140 -4.56 0.06 1.16
C LYS A 140 -4.76 0.05 2.67
N GLY A 141 -3.77 0.45 3.45
CA GLY A 141 -3.75 0.39 4.92
C GLY A 141 -3.35 -0.97 5.48
N LYS A 142 -3.57 -2.06 4.74
CA LYS A 142 -3.15 -3.42 5.10
C LYS A 142 -3.00 -4.31 3.86
N ALA A 143 -2.27 -5.40 4.02
CA ALA A 143 -2.04 -6.42 3.00
C ALA A 143 -2.14 -7.83 3.57
N TRP A 144 -2.50 -8.80 2.74
CA TRP A 144 -2.75 -10.17 3.18
C TRP A 144 -1.87 -11.18 2.46
N ILE A 145 -1.28 -12.09 3.23
CA ILE A 145 -0.63 -13.31 2.71
C ILE A 145 -1.52 -14.49 3.06
N HIS A 146 -1.93 -15.24 2.04
CA HIS A 146 -2.57 -16.55 2.18
C HIS A 146 -1.52 -17.65 2.11
N ILE A 147 -1.58 -18.57 3.08
CA ILE A 147 -0.74 -19.74 3.21
C ILE A 147 -1.50 -20.95 2.68
N TYR A 148 -0.91 -21.69 1.74
CA TYR A 148 -1.56 -22.86 1.15
C TYR A 148 -0.53 -23.86 0.61
N TYR A 149 -0.98 -25.07 0.31
CA TYR A 149 -0.20 -26.04 -0.43
C TYR A 149 -0.65 -26.06 -1.89
N ASP A 150 0.30 -26.07 -2.82
CA ASP A 150 -0.03 -26.25 -4.23
C ASP A 150 -0.43 -27.71 -4.55
N GLU A 151 -0.86 -27.96 -5.78
CA GLU A 151 -1.28 -29.28 -6.25
C GLU A 151 -0.17 -30.35 -6.15
N GLN A 152 1.09 -29.92 -5.99
CA GLN A 152 2.24 -30.81 -5.80
C GLN A 152 2.61 -30.98 -4.31
N GLY A 153 1.81 -30.45 -3.38
CA GLY A 153 2.05 -30.53 -1.95
C GLY A 153 3.18 -29.64 -1.46
N ASN A 154 3.59 -28.61 -2.21
CA ASN A 154 4.58 -27.66 -1.72
C ASN A 154 3.92 -26.53 -0.93
N PHE A 155 4.50 -26.20 0.22
CA PHE A 155 4.10 -25.03 1.00
C PHE A 155 4.38 -23.73 0.24
N LYS A 156 3.35 -22.90 0.05
CA LYS A 156 3.39 -21.65 -0.74
C LYS A 156 2.71 -20.50 -0.04
N PHE A 157 3.17 -19.31 -0.41
CA PHE A 157 2.58 -18.04 -0.02
C PHE A 157 2.00 -17.33 -1.24
N LYS A 158 0.87 -16.66 -1.05
CA LYS A 158 0.26 -15.83 -2.08
C LYS A 158 -0.32 -14.56 -1.47
N ARG A 159 0.08 -13.41 -2.02
CA ARG A 159 -0.58 -12.15 -1.72
C ARG A 159 -2.01 -12.16 -2.28
N ILE A 160 -2.99 -11.80 -1.46
CA ILE A 160 -4.39 -11.65 -1.86
C ILE A 160 -4.74 -10.15 -1.90
N PRO A 161 -5.47 -9.66 -2.92
CA PRO A 161 -5.93 -8.28 -2.93
C PRO A 161 -6.75 -7.95 -1.70
N SER A 162 -6.34 -6.92 -0.97
CA SER A 162 -6.86 -6.61 0.37
C SER A 162 -8.30 -6.14 0.38
N GLU A 163 -8.75 -5.50 -0.70
CA GLU A 163 -10.13 -5.10 -0.96
C GLU A 163 -11.08 -6.28 -1.19
N GLU A 164 -10.54 -7.50 -1.38
CA GLU A 164 -11.33 -8.73 -1.44
C GLU A 164 -11.57 -9.33 -0.04
N ILE A 165 -10.86 -8.88 1.00
CA ILE A 165 -10.85 -9.52 2.32
C ILE A 165 -11.63 -8.69 3.35
N ILE A 166 -12.59 -9.34 3.99
CA ILE A 166 -13.32 -8.87 5.17
C ILE A 166 -12.83 -9.72 6.33
N ALA A 167 -12.24 -9.10 7.33
CA ALA A 167 -11.61 -9.80 8.45
C ALA A 167 -12.41 -9.61 9.74
N PHE A 168 -12.64 -10.73 10.44
CA PHE A 168 -13.27 -10.76 11.75
C PHE A 168 -12.24 -11.20 12.78
N TRP A 169 -12.06 -10.37 13.80
CA TRP A 169 -11.03 -10.54 14.82
C TRP A 169 -11.68 -11.01 16.11
N LYS A 170 -10.95 -11.83 16.88
CA LYS A 170 -11.40 -12.27 18.21
C LYS A 170 -11.30 -11.15 19.25
N ASP A 171 -10.38 -10.22 19.02
CA ASP A 171 -10.02 -9.15 19.94
C ASP A 171 -10.16 -7.77 19.28
N SER A 172 -10.30 -6.73 20.13
CA SER A 172 -10.43 -5.35 19.67
C SER A 172 -9.13 -4.76 19.11
N GLU A 173 -7.97 -5.29 19.52
CA GLU A 173 -6.66 -4.87 19.02
C GLU A 173 -6.34 -5.48 17.64
N ARG A 174 -7.22 -6.36 17.14
CA ARG A 174 -7.13 -7.02 15.84
C ARG A 174 -5.82 -7.79 15.69
N THR A 175 -5.51 -8.61 16.68
CA THR A 175 -4.27 -9.39 16.76
C THR A 175 -4.50 -10.86 16.38
N GLU A 176 -5.65 -11.44 16.72
CA GLU A 176 -6.01 -12.83 16.42
C GLU A 176 -7.25 -12.92 15.52
N LEU A 177 -7.09 -13.57 14.36
CA LEU A 177 -8.20 -13.79 13.43
C LEU A 177 -9.16 -14.87 13.94
N ASP A 178 -10.45 -14.57 13.86
CA ASP A 178 -11.50 -15.56 14.08
C ASP A 178 -11.84 -16.27 12.77
N TYR A 179 -12.25 -15.48 11.77
CA TYR A 179 -12.52 -15.94 10.41
C TYR A 179 -12.38 -14.77 9.43
N ILE A 180 -12.32 -15.09 8.14
CA ILE A 180 -12.36 -14.08 7.08
C ILE A 180 -13.42 -14.44 6.04
N ILE A 181 -13.98 -13.42 5.41
CA ILE A 181 -14.80 -13.55 4.21
C ILE A 181 -14.02 -12.94 3.06
N ARG A 182 -13.75 -13.73 2.02
CA ARG A 182 -13.14 -13.27 0.78
C ARG A 182 -14.20 -13.14 -0.31
N SER A 183 -14.43 -11.93 -0.79
CA SER A 183 -15.42 -11.59 -1.82
C SER A 183 -14.72 -11.09 -3.09
N PHE A 184 -14.86 -11.83 -4.20
CA PHE A 184 -14.14 -11.53 -5.43
C PHE A 184 -14.92 -11.89 -6.69
N ARG A 185 -14.54 -11.26 -7.82
CA ARG A 185 -15.21 -11.45 -9.10
C ARG A 185 -14.27 -12.11 -10.12
N VAL A 186 -14.66 -13.26 -10.66
CA VAL A 186 -13.87 -14.02 -11.64
C VAL A 186 -14.58 -14.01 -12.98
N LYS A 187 -13.84 -13.76 -14.06
CA LYS A 187 -14.39 -13.90 -15.43
C LYS A 187 -14.22 -15.34 -15.90
N GLN A 188 -15.32 -16.05 -16.09
CA GLN A 188 -15.33 -17.43 -16.59
C GLN A 188 -16.10 -17.54 -17.91
N TRP A 189 -15.80 -18.58 -18.68
CA TRP A 189 -16.54 -18.88 -19.90
C TRP A 189 -17.68 -19.83 -19.56
N ILE A 190 -18.92 -19.35 -19.67
CA ILE A 190 -20.11 -20.18 -19.59
C ILE A 190 -20.62 -20.39 -21.02
N GLY A 191 -20.36 -21.58 -21.56
CA GLY A 191 -20.61 -21.90 -22.97
C GLY A 191 -19.79 -21.04 -23.93
N LYS A 192 -20.45 -20.13 -24.66
CA LYS A 192 -19.81 -19.22 -25.64
C LYS A 192 -19.71 -17.77 -25.17
N LYS A 193 -20.08 -17.46 -23.93
CA LYS A 193 -20.04 -16.11 -23.36
C LYS A 193 -19.10 -16.04 -22.18
N LYS A 194 -18.39 -14.92 -22.08
CA LYS A 194 -17.58 -14.58 -20.91
C LYS A 194 -18.48 -13.87 -19.92
N GLU A 195 -18.76 -14.53 -18.80
CA GLU A 195 -19.58 -14.00 -17.72
C GLU A 195 -18.70 -13.70 -16.50
N THR A 196 -19.10 -12.71 -15.70
CA THR A 196 -18.41 -12.38 -14.45
C THR A 196 -19.20 -13.01 -13.33
N ILE A 197 -18.57 -13.95 -12.63
CA ILE A 197 -19.16 -14.66 -11.50
C ILE A 197 -18.60 -14.03 -10.22
N HIS A 198 -19.49 -13.71 -9.29
CA HIS A 198 -19.13 -13.22 -7.97
C HIS A 198 -19.07 -14.40 -7.01
N LYS A 199 -17.87 -14.67 -6.50
CA LYS A 199 -17.58 -15.75 -5.56
C LYS A 199 -17.31 -15.19 -4.17
N VAL A 200 -17.72 -15.96 -3.16
CA VAL A 200 -17.49 -15.66 -1.75
C VAL A 200 -16.91 -16.91 -1.09
N GLU A 201 -15.79 -16.76 -0.40
CA GLU A 201 -15.17 -17.83 0.39
C GLU A 201 -15.15 -17.41 1.86
N VAL A 202 -15.55 -18.29 2.77
CA VAL A 202 -15.46 -18.07 4.22
C VAL A 202 -14.41 -19.02 4.76
N TRP A 203 -13.37 -18.47 5.37
CA TRP A 203 -12.25 -19.22 5.93
C TRP A 203 -12.22 -19.05 7.43
N ASP A 204 -12.28 -20.16 8.17
CA ASP A 204 -12.16 -20.19 9.63
C ASP A 204 -11.08 -21.21 10.05
N SER A 205 -11.04 -21.65 11.31
CA SER A 205 -10.10 -22.69 11.76
C SER A 205 -10.52 -24.12 11.37
N THR A 206 -11.74 -24.29 10.87
CA THR A 206 -12.33 -25.58 10.50
C THR A 206 -12.27 -25.86 8.99
N GLY A 207 -11.97 -24.86 8.16
CA GLY A 207 -11.79 -25.05 6.73
C GLY A 207 -12.28 -23.85 5.91
N VAL A 208 -12.66 -24.13 4.67
CA VAL A 208 -13.21 -23.13 3.75
C VAL A 208 -14.57 -23.55 3.22
N TYR A 209 -15.54 -22.63 3.35
CA TYR A 209 -16.85 -22.72 2.72
C TYR A 209 -16.90 -21.81 1.48
N ARG A 210 -17.44 -22.31 0.37
CA ARG A 210 -17.44 -21.62 -0.93
C ARG A 210 -18.84 -21.41 -1.45
N TYR A 211 -19.10 -20.19 -1.88
CA TYR A 211 -20.39 -19.74 -2.38
C TYR A 211 -20.23 -18.95 -3.67
N VAL A 212 -21.30 -18.94 -4.47
CA VAL A 212 -21.51 -18.08 -5.62
C VAL A 212 -22.70 -17.17 -5.34
N VAL A 213 -22.58 -15.88 -5.64
CA VAL A 213 -23.70 -14.94 -5.54
C VAL A 213 -24.60 -15.13 -6.76
N HIS A 214 -25.84 -15.55 -6.54
CA HIS A 214 -26.86 -15.67 -7.56
C HIS A 214 -28.12 -14.90 -7.14
N LYS A 215 -28.50 -13.87 -7.93
CA LYS A 215 -29.67 -13.00 -7.66
C LYS A 215 -29.69 -12.41 -6.23
N GLY A 216 -28.52 -12.00 -5.74
CA GLY A 216 -28.39 -11.38 -4.40
C GLY A 216 -28.42 -12.37 -3.23
N LYS A 217 -28.33 -13.68 -3.50
CA LYS A 217 -28.22 -14.73 -2.47
C LYS A 217 -26.98 -15.56 -2.70
N LEU A 218 -26.39 -16.06 -1.63
CA LEU A 218 -25.30 -17.03 -1.70
C LEU A 218 -25.86 -18.43 -1.91
N ILE A 219 -25.32 -19.12 -2.91
CA ILE A 219 -25.56 -20.54 -3.17
C ILE A 219 -24.23 -21.29 -3.08
N PRO A 220 -24.18 -22.52 -2.55
CA PRO A 220 -22.95 -23.31 -2.52
C PRO A 220 -22.29 -23.44 -3.90
N ASP A 221 -20.96 -23.31 -3.96
CA ASP A 221 -20.19 -23.49 -5.20
C ASP A 221 -20.02 -24.99 -5.49
N VAL A 222 -20.94 -25.55 -6.27
CA VAL A 222 -20.95 -26.99 -6.62
C VAL A 222 -19.80 -27.35 -7.57
N GLU A 223 -19.25 -26.40 -8.34
CA GLU A 223 -18.18 -26.69 -9.29
C GLU A 223 -16.84 -26.96 -8.59
N VAL A 224 -16.54 -26.17 -7.56
CA VAL A 224 -15.30 -26.29 -6.77
C VAL A 224 -15.51 -27.18 -5.54
N GLY A 225 -16.75 -27.30 -5.06
CA GLY A 225 -17.11 -27.96 -3.81
C GLY A 225 -17.43 -26.93 -2.73
N GLU A 226 -18.57 -27.15 -2.06
CA GLU A 226 -19.10 -26.28 -1.00
C GLU A 226 -18.14 -26.12 0.17
N TYR A 227 -17.47 -27.19 0.57
CA TYR A 227 -16.53 -27.19 1.69
C TYR A 227 -15.24 -27.90 1.32
N SER A 228 -14.12 -27.43 1.86
CA SER A 228 -12.87 -28.19 1.89
C SER A 228 -12.11 -27.94 3.18
N PRO A 229 -11.41 -28.95 3.72
CA PRO A 229 -10.40 -28.71 4.73
C PRO A 229 -9.27 -27.84 4.15
N HIS A 230 -8.48 -27.20 5.02
CA HIS A 230 -7.31 -26.43 4.59
C HIS A 230 -6.29 -27.29 3.85
N LEU A 231 -6.16 -28.56 4.24
CA LEU A 231 -5.13 -29.48 3.79
C LEU A 231 -5.72 -30.86 3.53
N ILE A 232 -5.10 -31.59 2.61
CA ILE A 232 -5.34 -33.01 2.41
C ILE A 232 -4.01 -33.73 2.65
N ARG A 233 -4.00 -34.69 3.57
CA ARG A 233 -2.84 -35.50 3.93
C ARG A 233 -3.03 -36.91 3.40
N GLU A 234 -2.02 -37.44 2.73
CA GLU A 234 -1.96 -38.87 2.39
C GLU A 234 -1.50 -39.67 3.62
N ASN A 235 -2.32 -40.65 4.03
CA ASN A 235 -2.01 -41.59 5.10
C ASN A 235 -2.14 -43.03 4.57
N GLY A 236 -1.07 -43.51 3.92
CA GLY A 236 -1.12 -44.77 3.19
C GLY A 236 -2.00 -44.65 1.95
N ASP A 237 -3.08 -45.45 1.89
CA ASP A 237 -4.06 -45.43 0.79
C ASP A 237 -5.27 -44.49 1.07
N GLU A 238 -5.35 -43.86 2.25
CA GLU A 238 -6.45 -42.97 2.64
C GLU A 238 -6.04 -41.49 2.54
N LEU A 239 -6.97 -40.66 2.05
CA LEU A 239 -6.85 -39.20 2.04
C LEU A 239 -7.59 -38.62 3.24
N GLU A 240 -6.87 -37.99 4.16
CA GLU A 240 -7.43 -37.37 5.35
C GLU A 240 -7.43 -35.84 5.23
N GLY A 241 -8.58 -35.21 5.50
CA GLY A 241 -8.69 -33.76 5.55
C GLY A 241 -8.19 -33.21 6.89
N VAL A 242 -7.26 -32.28 6.86
CA VAL A 242 -6.67 -31.68 8.07
C VAL A 242 -6.77 -30.16 8.00
N ASN A 243 -6.97 -29.52 9.15
CA ASN A 243 -7.07 -28.08 9.25
C ASN A 243 -5.98 -27.51 10.14
N TRP A 244 -5.48 -26.33 9.77
CA TRP A 244 -4.78 -25.45 10.68
C TRP A 244 -5.65 -25.03 11.86
N ASN A 245 -5.07 -24.94 13.05
CA ASN A 245 -5.74 -24.36 14.23
C ASN A 245 -5.91 -22.83 14.13
N ARG A 246 -5.30 -22.20 13.11
CA ARG A 246 -5.39 -20.76 12.81
C ARG A 246 -5.86 -20.58 11.37
N VAL A 247 -6.60 -19.51 11.12
CA VAL A 247 -7.01 -19.12 9.75
C VAL A 247 -5.75 -18.90 8.91
N PRO A 248 -5.59 -19.51 7.71
CA PRO A 248 -4.34 -19.50 6.93
C PRO A 248 -4.07 -18.16 6.21
N PHE A 249 -4.40 -17.04 6.85
CA PHE A 249 -4.21 -15.69 6.36
C PHE A 249 -3.45 -14.89 7.41
N VAL A 250 -2.43 -14.15 6.97
CA VAL A 250 -1.64 -13.26 7.83
C VAL A 250 -1.80 -11.84 7.32
N CYS A 251 -2.17 -10.93 8.23
CA CYS A 251 -2.35 -9.51 7.95
C CYS A 251 -1.05 -8.75 8.19
N PHE A 252 -0.62 -7.97 7.20
CA PHE A 252 0.49 -7.02 7.28
C PHE A 252 -0.09 -5.61 7.26
N LYS A 253 -0.15 -4.96 8.42
CA LYS A 253 -0.73 -3.63 8.58
C LYS A 253 0.31 -2.54 8.26
N TYR A 254 -0.12 -1.44 7.64
CA TYR A 254 0.74 -0.27 7.46
C TYR A 254 0.90 0.54 8.75
N ASN A 255 -0.21 0.66 9.49
CA ASN A 255 -0.34 1.29 10.79
C ASN A 255 -1.46 0.58 11.56
N ASP A 256 -1.58 0.87 12.85
CA ASP A 256 -2.58 0.30 13.73
C ASP A 256 -4.01 0.70 13.32
N GLU A 257 -4.20 1.87 12.69
CA GLU A 257 -5.52 2.27 12.18
C GLU A 257 -5.95 1.53 10.91
N GLU A 258 -5.03 0.81 10.25
CA GLU A 258 -5.23 0.13 8.97
C GLU A 258 -5.69 1.08 7.85
N LEU A 259 -5.22 2.33 7.86
CA LEU A 259 -5.58 3.37 6.88
C LEU A 259 -4.43 3.60 5.90
N PRO A 260 -4.70 3.69 4.58
CA PRO A 260 -3.66 3.92 3.59
C PRO A 260 -3.03 5.31 3.72
N ILE A 261 -1.80 5.46 3.23
CA ILE A 261 -1.10 6.76 3.21
C ILE A 261 -1.94 7.87 2.56
N LEU A 262 -2.74 7.51 1.53
CA LEU A 262 -3.60 8.44 0.83
C LEU A 262 -4.55 9.18 1.78
N ASN A 263 -5.04 8.53 2.83
CA ASN A 263 -5.94 9.14 3.82
C ASN A 263 -5.38 10.46 4.40
N TYR A 264 -4.05 10.52 4.61
CA TYR A 264 -3.40 11.67 5.25
C TYR A 264 -3.03 12.78 4.27
N VAL A 265 -2.81 12.45 2.99
CA VAL A 265 -2.24 13.39 2.01
C VAL A 265 -3.14 13.73 0.82
N LYS A 266 -4.29 13.06 0.67
CA LYS A 266 -5.17 13.21 -0.51
C LYS A 266 -5.59 14.66 -0.75
N SER A 267 -5.98 15.38 0.30
CA SER A 267 -6.43 16.77 0.20
C SER A 267 -5.38 17.69 -0.42
N ILE A 268 -4.11 17.52 -0.03
CA ILE A 268 -2.98 18.30 -0.53
C ILE A 268 -2.64 17.90 -1.96
N VAL A 269 -2.62 16.60 -2.26
CA VAL A 269 -2.36 16.11 -3.63
C VAL A 269 -3.42 16.60 -4.60
N ASP A 270 -4.70 16.54 -4.22
CA ASP A 270 -5.80 16.99 -5.06
C ASP A 270 -5.79 18.50 -5.31
N ASP A 271 -5.50 19.31 -4.28
CA ASP A 271 -5.36 20.75 -4.49
C ASP A 271 -4.12 21.06 -5.35
N TYR A 272 -2.97 20.41 -5.10
CA TYR A 272 -1.77 20.61 -5.91
C TYR A 272 -2.02 20.32 -7.39
N ASP A 273 -2.67 19.19 -7.71
CA ASP A 273 -3.06 18.81 -9.06
C ASP A 273 -4.02 19.83 -9.68
N LYS A 274 -5.01 20.29 -8.90
CA LYS A 274 -5.98 21.29 -9.35
C LYS A 274 -5.30 22.63 -9.65
N GLN A 275 -4.49 23.16 -8.73
CA GLN A 275 -3.81 24.45 -8.88
C GLN A 275 -2.84 24.43 -10.08
N LYS A 276 -2.06 23.36 -10.25
CA LYS A 276 -1.20 23.20 -11.44
C LYS A 276 -1.99 23.13 -12.73
N SER A 277 -3.09 22.38 -12.72
CA SER A 277 -3.98 22.26 -13.87
C SER A 277 -4.64 23.60 -14.22
N ASP A 278 -5.05 24.39 -13.23
CA ASP A 278 -5.64 25.71 -13.45
C ASP A 278 -4.62 26.74 -13.91
N ASN A 279 -3.39 26.71 -13.39
CA ASN A 279 -2.31 27.52 -13.94
C ASN A 279 -2.00 27.15 -15.40
N SER A 280 -2.04 25.86 -15.77
CA SER A 280 -1.88 25.44 -17.17
C SER A 280 -3.00 25.96 -18.07
N ASN A 281 -4.25 25.95 -17.58
CA ASN A 281 -5.38 26.56 -18.30
C ASN A 281 -5.14 28.06 -18.51
N ASN A 282 -4.73 28.77 -17.47
CA ASN A 282 -4.47 30.21 -17.56
C ASN A 282 -3.41 30.50 -18.62
N LEU A 283 -2.30 29.75 -18.65
CA LEU A 283 -1.23 29.91 -19.64
C LEU A 283 -1.68 29.60 -21.07
N GLU A 284 -2.51 28.57 -21.26
CA GLU A 284 -3.08 28.22 -22.57
C GLU A 284 -4.07 29.29 -23.06
N GLU A 285 -4.80 29.90 -22.14
CA GLU A 285 -5.78 30.92 -22.42
C GLU A 285 -5.16 32.31 -22.62
N LEU A 286 -3.96 32.62 -22.12
CA LEU A 286 -3.32 33.94 -22.27
C LEU A 286 -3.39 34.55 -23.70
N PRO A 287 -3.17 33.80 -24.80
CA PRO A 287 -3.26 34.36 -26.15
C PRO A 287 -4.70 34.66 -26.65
N ASN A 288 -5.73 34.07 -26.05
CA ASN A 288 -7.13 34.10 -26.54
C ASN A 288 -8.21 34.37 -25.46
N GLY A 289 -7.79 34.53 -24.20
CA GLY A 289 -8.61 34.41 -22.99
C GLY A 289 -8.70 35.68 -22.15
N GLY A 290 -8.08 36.77 -22.60
CA GLY A 290 -8.40 38.11 -22.09
C GLY A 290 -9.89 38.39 -22.29
N ILE A 291 -10.51 39.07 -21.33
CA ILE A 291 -11.88 39.58 -21.51
C ILE A 291 -11.78 40.74 -22.49
N TYR A 292 -12.28 40.54 -23.71
CA TYR A 292 -12.31 41.57 -24.75
C TYR A 292 -13.53 42.47 -24.54
N VAL A 293 -13.27 43.75 -24.28
CA VAL A 293 -14.29 44.80 -24.23
C VAL A 293 -14.27 45.52 -25.57
N VAL A 294 -15.31 45.32 -26.38
CA VAL A 294 -15.44 45.93 -27.70
C VAL A 294 -16.42 47.11 -27.61
N LYS A 295 -15.95 48.31 -27.94
CA LYS A 295 -16.77 49.53 -28.07
C LYS A 295 -17.15 49.72 -29.54
N ASN A 296 -18.42 49.99 -29.80
CA ASN A 296 -19.00 50.22 -31.13
C ASN A 296 -18.67 49.12 -32.17
N TYR A 297 -18.89 47.84 -31.80
CA TYR A 297 -18.71 46.68 -32.68
C TYR A 297 -19.67 46.74 -33.89
N ASP A 298 -19.15 46.50 -35.10
CA ASP A 298 -19.93 46.60 -36.36
C ASP A 298 -20.80 45.36 -36.64
N GLY A 299 -20.62 44.27 -35.90
CA GLY A 299 -21.37 43.01 -36.06
C GLY A 299 -22.44 42.77 -34.98
N THR A 300 -23.36 41.84 -35.24
CA THR A 300 -24.46 41.50 -34.31
C THR A 300 -24.25 40.18 -33.56
N ASP A 301 -23.32 39.32 -34.00
CA ASP A 301 -23.09 38.00 -33.42
C ASP A 301 -21.69 37.87 -32.77
N LEU A 302 -21.65 37.45 -31.50
CA LEU A 302 -20.43 37.20 -30.76
C LEU A 302 -19.69 35.95 -31.27
N GLY A 303 -20.40 35.00 -31.90
CA GLY A 303 -19.79 33.84 -32.56
C GLY A 303 -18.95 34.27 -33.77
N GLU A 304 -19.51 35.12 -34.63
CA GLU A 304 -18.79 35.75 -35.73
C GLU A 304 -17.61 36.59 -35.24
N PHE A 305 -17.78 37.37 -34.16
CA PHE A 305 -16.69 38.10 -33.51
C PHE A 305 -15.53 37.18 -33.10
N ARG A 306 -15.81 36.09 -32.37
CA ARG A 306 -14.80 35.12 -31.93
C ARG A 306 -14.12 34.43 -33.12
N ARG A 307 -14.89 34.09 -34.17
CA ARG A 307 -14.33 33.51 -35.41
C ARG A 307 -13.39 34.49 -36.11
N ASN A 308 -13.80 35.74 -36.27
CA ASN A 308 -13.01 36.75 -36.97
C ASN A 308 -11.74 37.10 -36.21
N LEU A 309 -11.82 37.20 -34.88
CA LEU A 309 -10.66 37.37 -34.02
C LEU A 309 -9.70 36.18 -34.12
N SER A 310 -10.20 34.95 -34.18
CA SER A 310 -9.37 33.74 -34.29
C SER A 310 -8.71 33.58 -35.67
N VAL A 311 -9.44 33.85 -36.75
CA VAL A 311 -8.98 33.59 -38.14
C VAL A 311 -8.15 34.75 -38.68
N TYR A 312 -8.60 35.98 -38.46
CA TYR A 312 -8.02 37.18 -39.07
C TYR A 312 -7.19 38.02 -38.09
N ARG A 313 -7.26 37.73 -36.78
CA ARG A 313 -6.60 38.51 -35.71
C ARG A 313 -6.93 40.02 -35.77
N ALA A 314 -8.12 40.35 -36.28
CA ALA A 314 -8.61 41.71 -36.45
C ALA A 314 -10.09 41.81 -36.07
N VAL A 315 -10.49 42.97 -35.57
CA VAL A 315 -11.88 43.28 -35.17
C VAL A 315 -12.35 44.49 -35.95
N LYS A 316 -13.56 44.40 -36.52
CA LYS A 316 -14.21 45.52 -37.20
C LYS A 316 -15.02 46.34 -36.21
N VAL A 317 -14.70 47.63 -36.10
CA VAL A 317 -15.38 48.60 -35.23
C VAL A 317 -15.86 49.80 -36.06
N THR A 318 -16.88 50.50 -35.58
CA THR A 318 -17.44 51.71 -36.20
C THR A 318 -16.81 52.99 -35.63
N GLU A 319 -17.34 54.18 -35.97
CA GLU A 319 -16.80 55.46 -35.50
C GLU A 319 -16.73 55.53 -33.96
N GLU A 320 -15.63 56.08 -33.44
CA GLU A 320 -15.27 56.06 -32.00
C GLU A 320 -15.19 54.67 -31.35
N GLY A 321 -15.08 53.60 -32.15
CA GLY A 321 -14.93 52.23 -31.66
C GLY A 321 -13.52 51.86 -31.19
N GLY A 322 -13.44 50.81 -30.38
CA GLY A 322 -12.17 50.36 -29.80
C GLY A 322 -12.25 48.95 -29.23
N LEU A 323 -11.09 48.30 -29.11
CA LEU A 323 -10.93 47.01 -28.46
C LEU A 323 -10.01 47.20 -27.25
N GLU A 324 -10.54 46.96 -26.06
CA GLU A 324 -9.77 46.92 -24.82
C GLU A 324 -9.68 45.47 -24.36
N THR A 325 -8.49 45.03 -23.93
CA THR A 325 -8.31 43.72 -23.32
C THR A 325 -8.15 43.90 -21.83
N LEU A 326 -9.07 43.33 -21.06
CA LEU A 326 -8.91 43.16 -19.62
C LEU A 326 -8.09 41.91 -19.38
N ASN A 327 -6.84 42.10 -18.97
CA ASN A 327 -5.96 41.03 -18.53
C ASN A 327 -6.25 40.73 -17.07
N LEU A 328 -6.45 39.46 -16.74
CA LEU A 328 -6.35 38.99 -15.36
C LEU A 328 -4.87 39.00 -14.98
N GLU A 329 -4.48 39.87 -14.05
CA GLU A 329 -3.14 39.81 -13.46
C GLU A 329 -3.05 38.56 -12.59
N ILE A 330 -2.28 37.57 -13.04
CA ILE A 330 -1.99 36.38 -12.27
C ILE A 330 -0.86 36.71 -11.32
N ASP A 331 -1.12 36.65 -10.02
CA ASP A 331 -0.06 36.77 -9.01
C ASP A 331 0.81 35.50 -9.03
N THR A 332 1.90 35.57 -9.81
CA THR A 332 2.85 34.47 -9.97
C THR A 332 3.62 34.17 -8.69
N GLU A 333 3.81 35.15 -7.80
CA GLU A 333 4.55 34.98 -6.56
C GLU A 333 3.69 34.22 -5.55
N ALA A 334 2.45 34.66 -5.34
CA ALA A 334 1.50 33.95 -4.48
C ALA A 334 1.29 32.50 -4.95
N PHE A 335 1.15 32.27 -6.26
CA PHE A 335 1.05 30.92 -6.80
C PHE A 335 2.29 30.08 -6.49
N LYS A 336 3.50 30.60 -6.76
CA LYS A 336 4.75 29.89 -6.50
C LYS A 336 4.89 29.53 -5.02
N THR A 337 4.66 30.49 -4.12
CA THR A 337 4.74 30.28 -2.67
C THR A 337 3.74 29.24 -2.20
N HIS A 338 2.49 29.29 -2.66
CA HIS A 338 1.48 28.28 -2.33
C HIS A 338 1.92 26.87 -2.76
N MET A 339 2.37 26.71 -4.02
CA MET A 339 2.83 25.40 -4.51
C MET A 339 4.05 24.86 -3.73
N GLU A 340 4.98 25.74 -3.34
CA GLU A 340 6.15 25.36 -2.54
C GLU A 340 5.76 24.94 -1.12
N MET A 341 4.83 25.64 -0.48
CA MET A 341 4.29 25.28 0.83
C MET A 341 3.57 23.93 0.77
N GLN A 342 2.66 23.74 -0.19
CA GLN A 342 1.96 22.48 -0.36
C GLN A 342 2.89 21.29 -0.56
N ARG A 343 3.97 21.50 -1.32
CA ARG A 343 4.98 20.45 -1.49
C ARG A 343 5.64 20.11 -0.16
N LYS A 344 6.01 21.10 0.65
CA LYS A 344 6.62 20.86 1.97
C LYS A 344 5.65 20.11 2.89
N ASP A 345 4.42 20.59 2.99
CA ASP A 345 3.36 19.96 3.80
C ASP A 345 3.13 18.50 3.38
N LEU A 346 3.19 18.23 2.07
CA LEU A 346 3.03 16.88 1.53
C LEU A 346 4.13 15.91 1.97
N TYR A 347 5.40 16.33 1.99
CA TYR A 347 6.50 15.48 2.44
C TYR A 347 6.54 15.34 3.97
N GLU A 348 6.13 16.38 4.71
CA GLU A 348 6.01 16.33 6.16
C GLU A 348 4.89 15.35 6.58
N LEU A 349 3.68 15.50 6.02
CA LEU A 349 2.54 14.62 6.32
C LEU A 349 2.70 13.22 5.72
N GLY A 350 3.32 13.11 4.55
CA GLY A 350 3.64 11.83 3.91
C GLY A 350 4.85 11.13 4.52
N ARG A 351 5.54 11.77 5.48
CA ARG A 351 6.79 11.29 6.10
C ARG A 351 7.79 10.79 5.05
N GLY A 352 8.04 11.63 4.05
CA GLY A 352 8.92 11.32 2.94
C GLY A 352 10.08 12.29 2.86
N VAL A 353 11.17 11.86 2.23
CA VAL A 353 12.34 12.71 2.01
C VAL A 353 12.17 13.54 0.75
N ASP A 354 12.10 14.86 0.90
CA ASP A 354 12.10 15.79 -0.23
C ASP A 354 13.53 16.01 -0.76
N THR A 355 13.83 15.28 -1.83
CA THR A 355 15.10 15.36 -2.57
C THR A 355 15.35 16.70 -3.27
N GLN A 356 14.36 17.59 -3.33
CA GLN A 356 14.50 18.93 -3.93
C GLN A 356 14.64 20.04 -2.88
N SER A 357 14.72 19.69 -1.59
CA SER A 357 14.92 20.67 -0.54
C SER A 357 16.31 21.30 -0.62
N ASP A 358 16.38 22.63 -0.45
CA ASP A 358 17.64 23.39 -0.42
C ASP A 358 18.59 22.94 0.71
N ARG A 359 18.08 22.17 1.69
CA ARG A 359 18.84 21.56 2.79
C ARG A 359 19.86 20.51 2.33
N LEU A 360 19.74 20.01 1.10
CA LEU A 360 20.71 19.09 0.50
C LEU A 360 21.96 19.78 -0.08
N GLY A 361 22.03 21.13 -0.04
CA GLY A 361 23.12 21.91 -0.59
C GLY A 361 24.42 21.89 0.24
N ASN A 362 25.54 21.70 -0.47
CA ASN A 362 26.99 21.85 -0.15
C ASN A 362 27.58 21.22 1.12
N ASP A 363 26.86 21.03 2.23
CA ASP A 363 27.37 20.40 3.46
C ASP A 363 26.56 19.14 3.83
N GLN A 364 26.87 18.03 3.17
CA GLN A 364 26.28 16.71 3.44
C GLN A 364 26.95 16.03 4.66
N SER A 365 26.87 16.68 5.82
CA SER A 365 27.24 15.99 7.07
C SER A 365 26.29 14.82 7.33
N GLY A 366 26.78 13.72 7.89
CA GLY A 366 25.96 12.56 8.24
C GLY A 366 24.83 12.91 9.22
N ILE A 367 25.01 13.92 10.06
CA ILE A 367 23.97 14.45 10.96
C ILE A 367 22.82 15.07 10.15
N ALA A 368 23.12 15.90 9.14
CA ALA A 368 22.08 16.51 8.29
C ALA A 368 21.30 15.47 7.48
N LEU A 369 21.97 14.41 7.00
CA LEU A 369 21.32 13.29 6.33
C LEU A 369 20.39 12.54 7.28
N ARG A 370 20.80 12.24 8.52
CA ARG A 370 19.92 11.60 9.51
C ARG A 370 18.69 12.44 9.82
N PHE A 371 18.84 13.76 10.00
CA PHE A 371 17.69 14.65 10.20
C PHE A 371 16.73 14.66 9.02
N LEU A 372 17.24 14.57 7.79
CA LEU A 372 16.40 14.52 6.59
C LEU A 372 15.56 13.24 6.53
N TYR A 373 16.12 12.11 6.97
CA TYR A 373 15.44 10.81 6.97
C TYR A 373 14.60 10.55 8.22
N ALA A 374 14.63 11.41 9.24
CA ALA A 374 14.03 11.16 10.55
C ALA A 374 12.53 10.78 10.47
N ASP A 375 11.73 11.51 9.70
CA ASP A 375 10.30 11.20 9.56
C ASP A 375 10.06 9.89 8.80
N LEU A 376 10.89 9.62 7.78
CA LEU A 376 10.82 8.39 7.02
C LEU A 376 11.20 7.18 7.88
N ASP A 377 12.25 7.31 8.69
CA ASP A 377 12.71 6.28 9.62
C ASP A 377 11.65 6.03 10.71
N MET A 378 11.05 7.08 11.26
CA MET A 378 9.95 6.95 12.21
C MET A 378 8.76 6.20 11.62
N ASP A 379 8.35 6.52 10.38
CA ASP A 379 7.27 5.80 9.70
C ASP A 379 7.65 4.34 9.47
N ALA A 380 8.87 4.11 9.04
CA ALA A 380 9.32 2.79 8.68
C ALA A 380 9.52 1.89 9.91
N ASN A 381 9.81 2.45 11.09
CA ASN A 381 9.83 1.74 12.37
C ASN A 381 8.42 1.27 12.80
N ILE A 382 7.38 2.07 12.50
CA ILE A 382 5.97 1.66 12.74
C ILE A 382 5.63 0.47 11.85
N ILE A 383 5.94 0.56 10.54
CA ILE A 383 5.71 -0.55 9.60
C ILE A 383 6.49 -1.80 10.03
N GLU A 384 7.75 -1.64 10.42
CA GLU A 384 8.59 -2.74 10.88
C GLU A 384 7.99 -3.48 12.07
N THR A 385 7.48 -2.74 13.06
CA THR A 385 6.83 -3.34 14.25
C THR A 385 5.63 -4.20 13.85
N GLU A 386 4.74 -3.68 13.00
CA GLU A 386 3.59 -4.42 12.47
C GLU A 386 4.02 -5.64 11.62
N PHE A 387 5.11 -5.50 10.87
CA PHE A 387 5.60 -6.54 9.97
C PHE A 387 6.33 -7.65 10.74
N GLN A 388 7.04 -7.34 11.81
CA GLN A 388 7.63 -8.32 12.72
C GLN A 388 6.54 -9.18 13.36
N ALA A 389 5.49 -8.56 13.91
CA ALA A 389 4.34 -9.28 14.46
C ALA A 389 3.67 -10.19 13.42
N ALA A 390 3.49 -9.71 12.19
CA ALA A 390 2.95 -10.52 11.10
C ALA A 390 3.90 -11.67 10.68
N LEU A 391 5.22 -11.45 10.69
CA LEU A 391 6.21 -12.50 10.42
C LEU A 391 6.22 -13.57 11.51
N GLU A 392 5.98 -13.23 12.78
CA GLU A 392 5.81 -14.21 13.85
C GLU A 392 4.56 -15.07 13.63
N GLN A 393 3.45 -14.47 13.19
CA GLN A 393 2.25 -15.24 12.81
C GLN A 393 2.53 -16.16 11.61
N LEU A 394 3.30 -15.69 10.62
CA LEU A 394 3.70 -16.48 9.47
C LEU A 394 4.65 -17.63 9.85
N LYS A 395 5.60 -17.37 10.76
CA LYS A 395 6.54 -18.35 11.32
C LYS A 395 5.80 -19.53 11.91
N TRP A 396 4.70 -19.30 12.63
CA TRP A 396 3.89 -20.39 13.17
C TRP A 396 3.48 -21.41 12.08
N PHE A 397 2.99 -20.96 10.92
CA PHE A 397 2.62 -21.86 9.82
C PHE A 397 3.85 -22.57 9.21
N ILE A 398 4.98 -21.88 9.12
CA ILE A 398 6.25 -22.45 8.64
C ILE A 398 6.72 -23.57 9.58
N ASP A 399 6.66 -23.35 10.89
CA ASP A 399 7.09 -24.33 11.90
C ASP A 399 6.23 -25.59 11.85
N GLN A 400 4.93 -25.44 11.61
CA GLN A 400 4.06 -26.60 11.42
C GLN A 400 4.42 -27.37 10.14
N ASP A 401 4.71 -26.70 9.03
CA ASP A 401 5.17 -27.39 7.81
C ASP A 401 6.51 -28.12 8.05
N ILE A 402 7.46 -27.47 8.73
CA ILE A 402 8.74 -28.09 9.09
C ILE A 402 8.51 -29.33 9.96
N SER A 403 7.62 -29.24 10.94
CA SER A 403 7.27 -30.38 11.81
C SER A 403 6.66 -31.53 11.03
N ILE A 404 5.76 -31.23 10.09
CA ILE A 404 5.14 -32.24 9.22
C ILE A 404 6.18 -32.92 8.30
N ARG A 405 7.11 -32.14 7.71
CA ARG A 405 8.10 -32.68 6.76
C ARG A 405 9.27 -33.41 7.42
N THR A 406 9.76 -32.89 8.54
CA THR A 406 11.01 -33.34 9.18
C THR A 406 10.81 -34.14 10.46
N GLY A 407 9.63 -34.04 11.08
CA GLY A 407 9.35 -34.60 12.40
C GLY A 407 9.99 -33.83 13.56
N LYS A 408 10.63 -32.69 13.31
CA LYS A 408 11.25 -31.82 14.32
C LYS A 408 10.35 -30.63 14.64
N ASP A 409 10.20 -30.33 15.92
CA ASP A 409 9.39 -29.21 16.39
C ASP A 409 10.29 -28.05 16.82
N TYR A 410 10.12 -26.90 16.16
CA TYR A 410 10.83 -25.65 16.45
C TYR A 410 9.88 -24.55 16.97
N SER A 411 8.66 -24.91 17.40
CA SER A 411 7.64 -23.95 17.83
C SER A 411 8.08 -23.09 19.03
N ASN A 412 9.02 -23.58 19.85
CA ASN A 412 9.58 -22.86 21.00
C ASN A 412 10.87 -22.09 20.69
N GLU A 413 11.39 -22.16 19.46
CA GLU A 413 12.56 -21.38 19.05
C GLU A 413 12.16 -19.92 18.80
N GLU A 414 12.81 -19.00 19.52
CA GLU A 414 12.65 -17.56 19.31
C GLU A 414 13.45 -17.12 18.08
N VAL A 415 12.80 -16.36 17.20
CA VAL A 415 13.41 -15.83 15.98
C VAL A 415 13.21 -14.33 15.98
N GLU A 416 14.33 -13.61 15.86
CA GLU A 416 14.30 -12.16 15.68
C GLU A 416 14.44 -11.83 14.19
N PHE A 417 13.51 -11.03 13.66
CA PHE A 417 13.54 -10.53 12.29
C PHE A 417 14.03 -9.08 12.29
N ILE A 418 15.24 -8.83 11.80
CA ILE A 418 15.87 -7.50 11.81
C ILE A 418 15.83 -6.92 10.40
N PHE A 419 15.15 -5.79 10.21
CA PHE A 419 15.04 -5.16 8.89
C PHE A 419 16.26 -4.28 8.60
N ASN A 420 16.82 -4.45 7.41
CA ASN A 420 18.00 -3.70 6.99
C ASN A 420 17.55 -2.45 6.21
N ARG A 421 17.90 -1.25 6.73
CA ARG A 421 17.56 0.04 6.11
C ARG A 421 18.49 0.40 4.97
N ASP A 422 17.93 0.81 3.83
CA ASP A 422 18.69 1.35 2.70
C ASP A 422 18.84 2.87 2.84
N ILE A 423 19.82 3.31 3.64
CA ILE A 423 20.08 4.72 3.95
C ILE A 423 21.23 5.25 3.09
N ILE A 424 21.05 6.44 2.52
CA ILE A 424 22.18 7.19 1.97
C ILE A 424 23.06 7.66 3.13
N ILE A 425 24.18 6.99 3.32
CA ILE A 425 25.20 7.35 4.31
C ILE A 425 26.35 8.10 3.65
N ASN A 426 26.96 9.03 4.38
CA ASN A 426 28.26 9.56 4.01
C ASN A 426 29.31 8.48 4.35
N GLU A 427 29.62 7.62 3.37
CA GLU A 427 30.57 6.52 3.55
C GLU A 427 31.94 7.01 4.05
N SER A 428 32.39 8.20 3.63
CA SER A 428 33.66 8.78 4.10
C SER A 428 33.65 9.04 5.60
N GLU A 429 32.56 9.60 6.14
CA GLU A 429 32.42 9.83 7.59
C GLU A 429 32.33 8.51 8.37
N VAL A 430 31.62 7.50 7.84
CA VAL A 430 31.51 6.18 8.49
C VAL A 430 32.88 5.48 8.51
N ILE A 431 33.62 5.50 7.40
CA ILE A 431 34.96 4.91 7.30
C ILE A 431 35.94 5.65 8.23
N GLU A 432 35.88 6.98 8.29
CA GLU A 432 36.70 7.77 9.21
C GLU A 432 36.40 7.44 10.68
N ASN A 433 35.11 7.35 11.05
CA ASN A 433 34.70 6.97 12.40
C ASN A 433 35.09 5.53 12.74
N ALA A 434 34.96 4.59 11.80
CA ALA A 434 35.39 3.21 11.94
C ALA A 434 36.91 3.13 12.22
N SER A 435 37.72 3.84 11.43
CA SER A 435 39.17 3.94 11.62
C SER A 435 39.54 4.52 12.99
N LYS A 436 38.89 5.62 13.40
CA LYS A 436 39.10 6.23 14.74
C LYS A 436 38.65 5.34 15.91
N SER A 437 37.77 4.39 15.65
CA SER A 437 37.22 3.48 16.67
C SER A 437 38.07 2.23 16.88
N VAL A 438 39.08 1.99 16.03
CA VAL A 438 40.03 0.87 16.18
C VAL A 438 40.72 0.94 17.54
N GLY A 439 40.66 -0.16 18.29
CA GLY A 439 41.20 -0.24 19.66
C GLY A 439 40.30 0.34 20.75
N GLN A 440 39.16 0.95 20.42
CA GLN A 440 38.15 1.39 21.40
C GLN A 440 36.97 0.42 21.51
N ILE A 441 36.53 -0.13 20.38
CA ILE A 441 35.50 -1.18 20.29
C ILE A 441 36.06 -2.40 19.57
N SER A 442 35.33 -3.53 19.61
CA SER A 442 35.79 -4.76 18.96
C SER A 442 35.89 -4.59 17.44
N ASP A 443 36.94 -5.16 16.85
CA ASP A 443 37.13 -5.15 15.39
C ASP A 443 35.94 -5.78 14.66
N GLU A 444 35.31 -6.78 15.27
CA GLU A 444 34.06 -7.38 14.80
C GLU A 444 32.92 -6.35 14.67
N THR A 445 32.79 -5.43 15.64
CA THR A 445 31.79 -4.36 15.58
C THR A 445 32.15 -3.32 14.52
N ILE A 446 33.43 -3.00 14.35
CA ILE A 446 33.90 -2.05 13.32
C ILE A 446 33.63 -2.60 11.92
N ILE A 447 33.97 -3.87 11.69
CA ILE A 447 33.75 -4.57 10.42
C ILE A 447 32.25 -4.70 10.15
N ALA A 448 31.45 -5.04 11.16
CA ALA A 448 29.99 -5.13 11.03
C ALA A 448 29.34 -3.81 10.61
N ASN A 449 29.90 -2.67 11.05
CA ASN A 449 29.39 -1.33 10.72
C ASN A 449 30.08 -0.70 9.49
N HIS A 450 30.96 -1.43 8.81
CA HIS A 450 31.65 -0.92 7.64
C HIS A 450 30.70 -0.94 6.41
N PRO A 451 30.55 0.16 5.64
CA PRO A 451 29.54 0.31 4.58
C PRO A 451 29.51 -0.80 3.52
N TRP A 452 30.64 -1.45 3.26
CA TRP A 452 30.79 -2.46 2.22
C TRP A 452 30.65 -3.91 2.72
N VAL A 453 30.48 -4.11 4.03
CA VAL A 453 30.35 -5.45 4.62
C VAL A 453 28.88 -5.84 4.64
N THR A 454 28.55 -6.91 3.91
CA THR A 454 27.18 -7.40 3.74
C THR A 454 26.85 -8.60 4.61
N ASP A 455 27.86 -9.45 4.89
CA ASP A 455 27.76 -10.54 5.85
C ASP A 455 29.02 -10.56 6.71
N LEU A 456 28.82 -10.37 8.02
CA LEU A 456 29.90 -10.29 9.00
C LEU A 456 30.70 -11.59 9.04
N GLN A 457 30.03 -12.75 9.01
CA GLN A 457 30.72 -14.04 9.13
C GLN A 457 31.59 -14.32 7.91
N THR A 458 31.07 -14.10 6.70
CA THR A 458 31.85 -14.24 5.46
C THR A 458 33.04 -13.29 5.44
N GLU A 459 32.88 -12.04 5.90
CA GLU A 459 33.98 -11.08 5.89
C GLU A 459 35.07 -11.43 6.93
N LEU A 460 34.68 -11.86 8.13
CA LEU A 460 35.61 -12.39 9.13
C LEU A 460 36.36 -13.62 8.60
N GLU A 461 35.70 -14.51 7.86
CA GLU A 461 36.35 -15.64 7.19
C GLU A 461 37.34 -15.20 6.11
N ARG A 462 36.98 -14.21 5.29
CA ARG A 462 37.89 -13.64 4.28
C ARG A 462 39.12 -13.02 4.91
N LEU A 463 38.95 -12.25 5.99
CA LEU A 463 40.06 -11.64 6.73
C LEU A 463 40.95 -12.71 7.38
N LYS A 464 40.37 -13.75 7.97
CA LYS A 464 41.12 -14.90 8.50
C LYS A 464 41.94 -15.60 7.40
N ASN A 465 41.35 -15.78 6.22
CA ASN A 465 42.04 -16.40 5.08
C ASN A 465 43.14 -15.49 4.49
N GLN A 466 42.96 -14.17 4.54
CA GLN A 466 43.91 -13.19 4.00
C GLN A 466 45.15 -13.01 4.89
N TYR A 467 44.97 -12.95 6.20
CA TYR A 467 46.05 -12.64 7.15
C TYR A 467 46.53 -13.85 7.96
N GLY A 468 45.79 -14.97 7.96
CA GLY A 468 46.15 -16.22 8.67
C GLY A 468 46.17 -16.13 10.20
N ASN A 469 46.46 -14.95 10.78
CA ASN A 469 46.60 -14.66 12.19
C ASN A 469 45.95 -13.30 12.53
N PRO A 470 45.09 -13.19 13.55
CA PRO A 470 44.37 -11.94 13.86
C PRO A 470 45.25 -10.73 14.22
N GLU A 471 46.52 -10.93 14.56
CA GLU A 471 47.43 -9.85 14.96
C GLU A 471 48.03 -9.07 13.77
N GLU A 472 48.20 -9.66 12.58
CA GLU A 472 48.71 -8.94 11.40
C GLU A 472 47.71 -7.91 10.85
N TYR A 473 46.42 -8.11 11.14
CA TYR A 473 45.35 -7.18 10.81
C TYR A 473 45.45 -5.88 11.63
N LYS A 474 45.82 -5.94 12.92
CA LYS A 474 45.94 -4.77 13.82
C LYS A 474 46.97 -3.74 13.34
N ASP A 475 48.04 -4.19 12.69
CA ASP A 475 49.12 -3.33 12.18
C ASP A 475 48.75 -2.58 10.90
N THR A 476 47.61 -2.88 10.26
CA THR A 476 47.17 -2.16 9.05
C THR A 476 46.39 -0.89 9.35
N PHE A 477 45.69 -0.81 10.49
CA PHE A 477 44.97 0.39 10.92
C PHE A 477 45.80 1.32 11.83
N SER A 478 46.83 0.80 12.49
CA SER A 478 47.63 1.60 13.46
C SER A 478 48.71 2.48 12.81
N LYS A 479 48.97 2.32 11.51
CA LYS A 479 50.12 2.96 10.84
C LYS A 479 50.01 4.47 10.64
N ASP A 480 48.84 5.07 10.82
CA ASP A 480 48.64 6.52 10.58
C ASP A 480 48.58 7.37 11.87
N VAL A 481 48.87 6.83 13.06
CA VAL A 481 48.84 7.60 14.34
C VAL A 481 50.23 7.93 14.89
N LYS A 482 51.31 7.59 14.17
CA LYS A 482 52.67 7.98 14.55
C LYS A 482 53.41 8.54 13.36
N ASP A 483 53.27 9.85 13.16
CA ASP A 483 54.36 10.73 12.73
C ASP A 483 53.83 12.17 12.73
N ASP A 484 53.98 12.84 13.88
CA ASP A 484 54.12 14.30 14.00
C ASP A 484 54.62 14.59 15.44
N GLU A 485 55.91 14.32 15.67
CA GLU A 485 56.73 14.96 16.73
C GLU A 485 57.79 15.86 16.09
#